data_AF-A0A4S8PDG6-F1
#
_entry.id   AF-A0A4S8PDG6-F1
#
_cell.length_a   1.000
_cell.length_b   1.000
_cell.length_c   1.000
_cell.angle_alpha   90.00
_cell.angle_beta   90.00
_cell.angle_gamma   90.00
#
_symmetry.space_group_name_H-M   'P 1'
#
loop_
_entity.id
_entity.type
_entity.pdbx_description
1 polymer ?
#
loop_
_entity_poly.entity_id
_entity_poly.type
_entity_poly.pdbx_seq_one_letter_code
_entity_poly.pdbx_strand_id
1 'polypeptide(L)'
;MFRVEWVHPGVRAAEEAEELFEDFMTSYAAGGPCEFTTLYWAARALENSYVVGRISGFPSGEVELWDSDVVDMLMSVEQALEALRSCGDGRLELYCQSAGKDIVVLGGAEEVELYLVPSFELLGVEGESLRERLSRSGFPRVSCGREYLIDHLGEVCSKFARAAVAVDPRLAGHEPVRRWLVGVGGME
;
A
#
# COMPACT_ATOMS: atom_id res chain seq x y z
N MET A 1 -17.72 -0.22 -3.04
CA MET A 1 -16.87 0.98 -3.07
C MET A 1 -15.46 0.53 -2.69
N PHE A 2 -14.43 0.98 -3.42
CA PHE A 2 -13.04 0.64 -3.12
C PHE A 2 -12.63 1.17 -1.74
N ARG A 3 -11.97 0.36 -0.93
CA ARG A 3 -11.47 0.77 0.40
C ARG A 3 -10.22 -0.02 0.77
N VAL A 4 -9.30 0.64 1.45
CA VAL A 4 -8.13 0.07 2.13
C VAL A 4 -8.33 0.25 3.63
N GLU A 5 -8.24 -0.83 4.37
CA GLU A 5 -8.41 -0.86 5.83
C GLU A 5 -7.21 -1.54 6.49
N TRP A 6 -6.94 -1.13 7.72
CA TRP A 6 -5.86 -1.64 8.55
C TRP A 6 -6.48 -2.41 9.70
N VAL A 7 -6.25 -3.73 9.75
CA VAL A 7 -6.85 -4.63 10.73
C VAL A 7 -5.77 -5.33 11.55
N HIS A 8 -6.00 -5.52 12.84
CA HIS A 8 -5.06 -6.23 13.71
C HIS A 8 -5.28 -7.76 13.57
N PRO A 9 -4.31 -8.55 13.09
CA PRO A 9 -4.53 -9.99 12.85
C PRO A 9 -4.69 -10.81 14.14
N GLY A 10 -4.25 -10.27 15.28
CA GLY A 10 -4.31 -10.89 16.60
C GLY A 10 -2.99 -10.71 17.35
N VAL A 11 -2.97 -10.93 18.66
CA VAL A 11 -1.74 -10.81 19.47
C VAL A 11 -0.88 -12.07 19.25
N ARG A 12 0.30 -11.94 18.63
CA ARG A 12 1.35 -12.97 18.65
C ARG A 12 2.28 -12.77 19.86
N ALA A 13 3.17 -13.72 20.11
CA ALA A 13 4.00 -13.72 21.32
C ALA A 13 4.91 -12.49 21.39
N ALA A 14 5.05 -11.88 22.58
CA ALA A 14 5.87 -10.68 22.79
C ALA A 14 7.36 -10.90 22.42
N GLU A 15 7.85 -12.13 22.51
CA GLU A 15 9.22 -12.52 22.14
C GLU A 15 9.46 -12.39 20.64
N GLU A 16 8.50 -12.80 19.80
CA GLU A 16 8.58 -12.67 18.33
C GLU A 16 8.56 -11.19 17.90
N ALA A 17 7.80 -10.35 18.62
CA ALA A 17 7.73 -8.92 18.35
C ALA A 17 9.07 -8.21 18.63
N GLU A 18 9.78 -8.62 19.68
CA GLU A 18 11.07 -8.03 20.04
C GLU A 18 12.16 -8.42 19.05
N GLU A 19 12.24 -9.70 18.66
CA GLU A 19 13.20 -10.19 17.65
C GLU A 19 13.05 -9.42 16.32
N LEU A 20 11.81 -9.21 15.87
CA LEU A 20 11.55 -8.47 14.64
C LEU A 20 11.87 -6.98 14.75
N PHE A 21 11.69 -6.38 15.93
CA PHE A 21 12.11 -5.00 16.18
C PHE A 21 13.64 -4.88 16.13
N GLU A 22 14.37 -5.85 16.68
CA GLU A 22 15.83 -5.91 16.58
C GLU A 22 16.31 -6.07 15.12
N ASP A 23 15.65 -6.92 14.33
CA ASP A 23 15.92 -7.08 12.89
C ASP A 23 15.67 -5.78 12.11
N PHE A 24 14.58 -5.06 12.44
CA PHE A 24 14.30 -3.74 11.90
C PHE A 24 15.42 -2.75 12.22
N MET A 25 15.83 -2.65 13.49
CA MET A 25 16.89 -1.73 13.92
C MET A 25 18.23 -2.06 13.28
N THR A 26 18.54 -3.34 13.09
CA THR A 26 19.75 -3.81 12.40
C THR A 26 19.75 -3.36 10.94
N SER A 27 18.62 -3.55 10.26
CA SER A 27 18.46 -3.15 8.86
C SER A 27 18.49 -1.64 8.68
N TYR A 28 17.82 -0.92 9.58
CA TYR A 28 17.84 0.54 9.64
C TYR A 28 19.25 1.09 9.79
N ALA A 29 20.08 0.48 10.66
CA ALA A 29 21.46 0.89 10.86
C ALA A 29 22.35 0.62 9.63
N ALA A 30 22.04 -0.42 8.85
CA ALA A 30 22.82 -0.83 7.69
C ALA A 30 22.45 -0.08 6.39
N GLY A 31 21.15 0.09 6.12
CA GLY A 31 20.62 0.62 4.86
C GLY A 31 19.96 1.99 4.98
N GLY A 32 19.66 2.44 6.20
CA GLY A 32 18.90 3.66 6.43
C GLY A 32 17.38 3.49 6.21
N PRO A 33 16.59 4.51 6.58
CA PRO A 33 15.13 4.43 6.71
C PRO A 33 14.34 4.16 5.44
N CYS A 34 14.96 4.32 4.27
CA CYS A 34 14.29 4.26 2.97
C CYS A 34 14.75 3.06 2.13
N GLU A 35 15.64 2.22 2.66
CA GLU A 35 16.10 1.03 1.94
C GLU A 35 15.05 -0.08 2.06
N PHE A 36 14.86 -0.85 0.98
CA PHE A 36 13.80 -1.85 0.86
C PHE A 36 13.81 -2.87 2.01
N THR A 37 14.99 -3.37 2.39
CA THR A 37 15.17 -4.29 3.52
C THR A 37 14.69 -3.64 4.82
N THR A 38 14.98 -2.36 5.04
CA THR A 38 14.48 -1.62 6.22
C THR A 38 12.95 -1.51 6.22
N LEU A 39 12.33 -1.20 5.08
CA LEU A 39 10.88 -1.14 4.95
C LEU A 39 10.22 -2.53 5.09
N TYR A 40 10.87 -3.56 4.60
CA TYR A 40 10.45 -4.96 4.73
C TYR A 40 10.46 -5.41 6.19
N TRP A 41 11.54 -5.19 6.92
CA TRP A 41 11.59 -5.55 8.35
C TRP A 41 10.67 -4.69 9.20
N ALA A 42 10.47 -3.41 8.84
CA ALA A 42 9.44 -2.58 9.46
C ALA A 42 8.05 -3.20 9.25
N ALA A 43 7.70 -3.59 8.03
CA ALA A 43 6.42 -4.23 7.74
C ALA A 43 6.27 -5.60 8.41
N ARG A 44 7.32 -6.41 8.49
CA ARG A 44 7.29 -7.71 9.19
C ARG A 44 7.13 -7.59 10.69
N ALA A 45 7.84 -6.64 11.30
CA ALA A 45 7.62 -6.28 12.71
C ALA A 45 6.16 -5.87 12.89
N LEU A 46 5.64 -5.06 11.97
CA LEU A 46 4.26 -4.59 11.95
C LEU A 46 3.21 -5.69 11.68
N GLU A 47 3.50 -6.70 10.89
CA GLU A 47 2.55 -7.79 10.62
C GLU A 47 2.44 -8.75 11.80
N ASN A 48 3.56 -9.06 12.46
CA ASN A 48 3.58 -10.01 13.56
C ASN A 48 2.92 -9.48 14.82
N SER A 49 2.74 -8.16 14.98
CA SER A 49 1.99 -7.66 16.13
C SER A 49 0.96 -6.56 15.86
N TYR A 50 0.87 -5.95 14.67
CA TYR A 50 0.28 -4.62 14.55
C TYR A 50 -0.85 -4.51 13.50
N VAL A 51 -0.64 -4.81 12.20
CA VAL A 51 -1.64 -4.56 11.13
C VAL A 51 -1.47 -5.43 9.87
N VAL A 52 -2.55 -6.10 9.43
CA VAL A 52 -2.77 -6.59 8.06
C VAL A 52 -3.59 -5.56 7.29
N GLY A 53 -3.25 -5.33 6.01
CA GLY A 53 -4.06 -4.50 5.13
C GLY A 53 -5.22 -5.30 4.53
N ARG A 54 -6.37 -4.67 4.35
CA ARG A 54 -7.51 -5.28 3.65
C ARG A 54 -8.02 -4.33 2.59
N ILE A 55 -8.08 -4.83 1.36
CA ILE A 55 -8.67 -4.14 0.23
C ILE A 55 -10.04 -4.75 -0.05
N SER A 56 -11.08 -3.92 -0.09
CA SER A 56 -12.45 -4.32 -0.41
C SER A 56 -13.02 -3.49 -1.55
N GLY A 57 -14.12 -3.98 -2.11
CA GLY A 57 -14.86 -3.32 -3.20
C GLY A 57 -14.73 -3.99 -4.57
N PHE A 58 -13.81 -4.93 -4.73
CA PHE A 58 -13.74 -5.75 -5.94
C PHE A 58 -14.79 -6.88 -5.94
N PRO A 59 -15.34 -7.28 -7.10
CA PRO A 59 -16.30 -8.38 -7.21
C PRO A 59 -15.74 -9.74 -6.77
N SER A 60 -14.42 -9.91 -6.83
CA SER A 60 -13.72 -11.13 -6.42
C SER A 60 -13.67 -11.36 -4.91
N GLY A 61 -14.14 -10.39 -4.12
CA GLY A 61 -14.04 -10.41 -2.66
C GLY A 61 -12.90 -9.54 -2.14
N GLU A 62 -12.60 -9.70 -0.85
CA GLU A 62 -11.57 -8.95 -0.16
C GLU A 62 -10.17 -9.50 -0.49
N VAL A 63 -9.18 -8.60 -0.56
CA VAL A 63 -7.78 -8.94 -0.73
C VAL A 63 -7.06 -8.57 0.56
N GLU A 64 -6.44 -9.55 1.21
CA GLU A 64 -5.57 -9.31 2.36
C GLU A 64 -4.16 -8.97 1.87
N LEU A 65 -3.54 -7.98 2.51
CA LEU A 65 -2.20 -7.49 2.23
C LEU A 65 -1.27 -7.91 3.35
N TRP A 66 -0.24 -8.67 2.99
CA TRP A 66 0.75 -9.24 3.91
C TRP A 66 2.13 -8.66 3.61
N ASP A 67 2.96 -8.46 4.64
CA ASP A 67 4.35 -8.04 4.58
C ASP A 67 4.71 -7.07 3.42
N SER A 68 5.20 -7.65 2.31
CA SER A 68 5.64 -6.95 1.10
C SER A 68 4.50 -6.24 0.35
N ASP A 69 3.28 -6.76 0.38
CA ASP A 69 2.12 -6.09 -0.21
C ASP A 69 1.87 -4.73 0.45
N VAL A 70 2.02 -4.68 1.77
CA VAL A 70 1.86 -3.44 2.54
C VAL A 70 2.98 -2.46 2.19
N VAL A 71 4.23 -2.93 2.12
CA VAL A 71 5.39 -2.10 1.75
C VAL A 71 5.21 -1.52 0.35
N ASP A 72 4.99 -2.36 -0.64
CA ASP A 72 4.94 -1.95 -2.04
C ASP A 72 3.73 -1.05 -2.31
N MET A 73 2.60 -1.30 -1.64
CA MET A 73 1.46 -0.39 -1.70
C MET A 73 1.85 0.97 -1.10
N LEU A 74 2.43 1.01 0.09
CA LEU A 74 2.80 2.27 0.75
C LEU A 74 3.86 3.05 -0.05
N MET A 75 4.78 2.35 -0.73
CA MET A 75 5.79 2.95 -1.61
C MET A 75 5.19 3.53 -2.90
N SER A 76 4.08 2.98 -3.38
CA SER A 76 3.42 3.39 -4.62
C SER A 76 2.29 4.42 -4.43
N VAL A 77 1.75 4.57 -3.21
CA VAL A 77 0.64 5.49 -2.89
C VAL A 77 0.92 6.94 -3.30
N GLU A 78 2.12 7.47 -3.01
CA GLU A 78 2.45 8.86 -3.34
C GLU A 78 2.45 9.11 -4.86
N GLN A 79 3.00 8.18 -5.63
CA GLN A 79 3.03 8.25 -7.09
C GLN A 79 1.62 8.09 -7.68
N ALA A 80 0.81 7.20 -7.12
CA ALA A 80 -0.59 7.03 -7.53
C ALA A 80 -1.43 8.30 -7.27
N LEU A 81 -1.20 8.98 -6.14
CA LEU A 81 -1.85 10.25 -5.80
C LEU A 81 -1.45 11.37 -6.76
N GLU A 82 -0.18 11.48 -7.13
CA GLU A 82 0.30 12.47 -8.09
C GLU A 82 -0.34 12.26 -9.48
N ALA A 83 -0.39 11.01 -9.94
CA ALA A 83 -1.08 10.65 -11.18
C ALA A 83 -2.56 11.02 -11.13
N LEU A 84 -3.28 10.66 -10.06
CA LEU A 84 -4.70 10.98 -9.91
C LEU A 84 -4.98 12.48 -9.92
N ARG A 85 -4.18 13.27 -9.20
CA ARG A 85 -4.32 14.73 -9.15
C ARG A 85 -4.05 15.42 -10.48
N SER A 86 -3.22 14.81 -11.33
CA SER A 86 -2.93 15.29 -12.69
C SER A 86 -3.88 14.72 -13.76
N CYS A 87 -4.95 14.03 -13.36
CA CYS A 87 -5.88 13.32 -14.25
C CYS A 87 -5.21 12.19 -15.06
N GLY A 88 -4.05 11.71 -14.62
CA GLY A 88 -3.33 10.59 -15.22
C GLY A 88 -3.76 9.24 -14.65
N ASP A 89 -3.21 8.18 -15.23
CA ASP A 89 -3.35 6.81 -14.74
C ASP A 89 -2.28 6.54 -13.66
N GLY A 90 -2.69 5.93 -12.55
CA GLY A 90 -1.83 5.55 -11.43
C GLY A 90 -1.73 4.04 -11.24
N ARG A 91 -0.83 3.61 -10.35
CA ARG A 91 -0.65 2.19 -10.00
C ARG A 91 -0.33 2.07 -8.52
N LEU A 92 -0.99 1.13 -7.85
CA LEU A 92 -0.58 0.63 -6.55
C LEU A 92 -0.01 -0.77 -6.74
N GLU A 93 1.22 -0.97 -6.31
CA GLU A 93 1.96 -2.22 -6.49
C GLU A 93 1.70 -3.16 -5.30
N LEU A 94 1.38 -4.44 -5.55
CA LEU A 94 1.26 -5.46 -4.49
C LEU A 94 2.12 -6.69 -4.85
N TYR A 95 3.08 -7.02 -4.00
CA TYR A 95 3.94 -8.18 -4.17
C TYR A 95 3.30 -9.45 -3.63
N CYS A 96 2.38 -10.01 -4.40
CA CYS A 96 1.78 -11.29 -4.06
C CYS A 96 2.72 -12.45 -4.48
N GLN A 97 3.37 -13.11 -3.53
CA GLN A 97 4.39 -14.17 -3.76
C GLN A 97 3.97 -15.35 -4.64
N SER A 98 2.67 -15.51 -4.97
CA SER A 98 2.18 -16.60 -5.81
C SER A 98 1.59 -16.18 -7.17
N ALA A 99 1.44 -14.87 -7.44
CA ALA A 99 0.98 -14.39 -8.75
C ALA A 99 1.37 -12.95 -9.14
N GLY A 100 1.78 -12.11 -8.18
CA GLY A 100 1.95 -10.66 -8.32
C GLY A 100 0.63 -9.99 -8.74
N LYS A 101 0.06 -9.09 -7.95
CA LYS A 101 -1.14 -8.38 -8.38
C LYS A 101 -0.94 -6.90 -8.15
N ASP A 102 -1.24 -6.10 -9.15
CA ASP A 102 -1.23 -4.65 -9.03
C ASP A 102 -2.65 -4.12 -9.10
N ILE A 103 -2.88 -2.99 -8.45
CA ILE A 103 -4.08 -2.21 -8.66
C ILE A 103 -3.74 -1.11 -9.64
N VAL A 104 -4.21 -1.28 -10.88
CA VAL A 104 -4.10 -0.24 -11.90
C VAL A 104 -5.27 0.71 -11.73
N VAL A 105 -4.97 2.00 -11.61
CA VAL A 105 -5.94 3.08 -11.47
C VAL A 105 -5.98 3.85 -12.79
N LEU A 106 -7.08 3.72 -13.52
CA LEU A 106 -7.29 4.49 -14.74
C LEU A 106 -7.99 5.80 -14.42
N GLY A 107 -7.29 6.91 -14.71
CA GLY A 107 -7.72 8.26 -14.43
C GLY A 107 -8.94 8.65 -15.27
N GLY A 108 -9.88 9.36 -14.66
CA GLY A 108 -10.97 10.04 -15.36
C GLY A 108 -11.24 11.38 -14.68
N ALA A 109 -11.98 12.25 -15.36
CA ALA A 109 -12.21 13.61 -14.86
C ALA A 109 -13.02 13.63 -13.55
N GLU A 110 -13.99 12.72 -13.41
CA GLU A 110 -14.88 12.64 -12.24
C GLU A 110 -14.89 11.24 -11.61
N GLU A 111 -14.85 10.20 -12.44
CA GLU A 111 -14.83 8.79 -12.02
C GLU A 111 -13.51 8.12 -12.43
N VAL A 112 -13.02 7.22 -11.59
CA VAL A 112 -11.84 6.41 -11.84
C VAL A 112 -12.21 4.93 -11.82
N GLU A 113 -11.51 4.14 -12.63
CA GLU A 113 -11.65 2.69 -12.63
C GLU A 113 -10.40 2.07 -12.01
N LEU A 114 -10.59 1.15 -11.07
CA LEU A 114 -9.52 0.35 -10.47
C LEU A 114 -9.65 -1.08 -10.95
N TYR A 115 -8.54 -1.64 -11.43
CA TYR A 115 -8.43 -3.03 -11.88
C TYR A 115 -7.46 -3.79 -11.00
N LEU A 116 -7.82 -4.99 -10.57
CA LEU A 116 -6.90 -5.92 -9.92
C LEU A 116 -6.25 -6.80 -10.99
N VAL A 117 -5.00 -6.52 -11.34
CA VAL A 117 -4.32 -7.04 -12.53
C VAL A 117 -3.12 -7.89 -12.12
N PRO A 118 -2.93 -9.10 -12.67
CA PRO A 118 -1.69 -9.83 -12.45
C PRO A 118 -0.46 -9.04 -12.98
N SER A 119 0.61 -8.90 -12.19
CA SER A 119 1.72 -8.01 -12.52
C SER A 119 2.40 -8.33 -13.85
N PHE A 120 2.42 -9.61 -14.25
CA PHE A 120 2.98 -10.02 -15.55
C PHE A 120 2.18 -9.50 -16.76
N GLU A 121 0.90 -9.18 -16.58
CA GLU A 121 0.07 -8.58 -17.63
C GLU A 121 0.47 -7.13 -17.92
N LEU A 122 1.27 -6.51 -17.04
CA LEU A 122 1.79 -5.17 -17.25
C LEU A 122 3.15 -5.16 -17.96
N LEU A 123 3.77 -6.33 -18.18
CA LEU A 123 5.02 -6.46 -18.91
C LEU A 123 4.77 -6.38 -20.43
N GLY A 124 5.53 -5.54 -21.14
CA GLY A 124 5.61 -5.57 -22.60
C GLY A 124 4.46 -4.91 -23.36
N VAL A 125 3.93 -3.79 -22.87
CA VAL A 125 2.90 -3.02 -23.59
C VAL A 125 3.55 -2.23 -24.75
N GLU A 126 3.64 -2.84 -25.93
CA GLU A 126 3.99 -2.12 -27.16
C GLU A 126 2.73 -1.92 -28.03
N GLY A 127 2.35 -0.66 -28.27
CA GLY A 127 1.40 -0.26 -29.31
C GLY A 127 -0.10 -0.26 -28.94
N GLU A 128 -0.51 -0.87 -27.83
CA GLU A 128 -1.89 -0.82 -27.31
C GLU A 128 -1.99 0.06 -26.06
N SER A 129 -3.07 0.84 -25.91
CA SER A 129 -3.26 1.61 -24.68
C SER A 129 -3.65 0.68 -23.51
N LEU A 130 -3.08 0.92 -22.33
CA LEU A 130 -3.35 0.11 -21.12
C LEU A 130 -4.86 0.03 -20.82
N ARG A 131 -5.58 1.14 -21.03
CA ARG A 131 -7.03 1.23 -20.88
C ARG A 131 -7.80 0.27 -21.79
N GLU A 132 -7.44 0.22 -23.07
CA GLU A 132 -8.08 -0.65 -24.04
C GLU A 132 -7.84 -2.14 -23.75
N ARG A 133 -6.66 -2.48 -23.21
CA ARG A 133 -6.35 -3.84 -22.78
C ARG A 133 -7.16 -4.24 -21.55
N LEU A 134 -7.15 -3.41 -20.51
CA LEU A 134 -7.84 -3.70 -19.25
C LEU A 134 -9.35 -3.80 -19.44
N SER A 135 -9.96 -2.94 -20.25
CA SER A 135 -11.39 -3.03 -20.57
C SER A 135 -11.81 -4.35 -21.25
N ARG A 136 -10.88 -5.06 -21.91
CA ARG A 136 -11.13 -6.36 -22.58
C ARG A 136 -10.69 -7.59 -21.78
N SER A 137 -9.87 -7.39 -20.76
CA SER A 137 -9.22 -8.47 -19.98
C SER A 137 -10.17 -9.30 -19.10
N GLY A 138 -11.34 -8.76 -18.76
CA GLY A 138 -12.25 -9.37 -17.79
C GLY A 138 -11.71 -9.36 -16.35
N PHE A 139 -10.63 -8.64 -16.06
CA PHE A 139 -10.08 -8.53 -14.71
C PHE A 139 -11.10 -7.91 -13.73
N PRO A 140 -11.04 -8.27 -12.43
CA PRO A 140 -11.90 -7.66 -11.42
C PRO A 140 -11.72 -6.15 -11.44
N ARG A 141 -12.85 -5.43 -11.53
CA ARG A 141 -12.88 -3.97 -11.57
C ARG A 141 -13.87 -3.39 -10.57
N VAL A 142 -13.56 -2.19 -10.12
CA VAL A 142 -14.46 -1.34 -9.33
C VAL A 142 -14.28 0.10 -9.79
N SER A 143 -15.35 0.90 -9.77
CA SER A 143 -15.26 2.34 -9.99
C SER A 143 -15.64 3.12 -8.75
N CYS A 144 -15.09 4.33 -8.63
CA CYS A 144 -15.44 5.29 -7.60
C CYS A 144 -15.13 6.72 -8.07
N GLY A 145 -15.63 7.71 -7.33
CA GLY A 145 -15.31 9.11 -7.60
C GLY A 145 -13.82 9.38 -7.38
N ARG A 146 -13.23 10.19 -8.26
CA ARG A 146 -11.80 10.54 -8.20
C ARG A 146 -11.43 11.22 -6.89
N GLU A 147 -12.20 12.24 -6.49
CA GLU A 147 -11.95 13.00 -5.26
C GLU A 147 -12.02 12.08 -4.03
N TYR A 148 -12.99 11.16 -4.00
CA TYR A 148 -13.04 10.13 -2.95
C TYR A 148 -11.77 9.28 -2.92
N LEU A 149 -11.26 8.84 -4.07
CA LEU A 149 -10.05 8.02 -4.11
C LEU A 149 -8.82 8.81 -3.67
N ILE A 150 -8.70 10.07 -4.08
CA ILE A 150 -7.61 10.97 -3.66
C ILE A 150 -7.63 11.15 -2.14
N ASP A 151 -8.79 11.47 -1.57
CA ASP A 151 -8.93 11.65 -0.13
C ASP A 151 -8.62 10.34 0.62
N HIS A 152 -9.17 9.22 0.15
CA HIS A 152 -8.98 7.92 0.78
C HIS A 152 -7.51 7.49 0.74
N LEU A 153 -6.84 7.56 -0.42
CA LEU A 153 -5.41 7.23 -0.56
C LEU A 153 -4.52 8.22 0.20
N GLY A 154 -4.90 9.50 0.27
CA GLY A 154 -4.18 10.53 1.02
C GLY A 154 -4.09 10.22 2.52
N GLU A 155 -5.03 9.44 3.06
CA GLU A 155 -5.04 9.04 4.46
C GLU A 155 -4.38 7.68 4.74
N VAL A 156 -4.13 6.85 3.72
CA VAL A 156 -3.68 5.45 3.88
C VAL A 156 -2.43 5.34 4.75
N CYS A 157 -1.38 6.10 4.43
CA CYS A 157 -0.12 6.08 5.17
C CYS A 157 -0.28 6.59 6.61
N SER A 158 -1.08 7.64 6.82
CA SER A 158 -1.32 8.19 8.17
C SER A 158 -2.14 7.26 9.05
N LYS A 159 -3.10 6.53 8.47
CA LYS A 159 -3.90 5.52 9.18
C LYS A 159 -3.05 4.31 9.52
N PHE A 160 -2.16 3.90 8.61
CA PHE A 160 -1.18 2.86 8.85
C PHE A 160 -0.27 3.23 10.03
N ALA A 161 0.34 4.41 9.97
CA ALA A 161 1.25 4.90 10.99
C ALA A 161 0.57 5.02 12.38
N ARG A 162 -0.68 5.49 12.43
CA ARG A 162 -1.46 5.52 13.68
C ARG A 162 -1.74 4.13 14.23
N ALA A 163 -2.13 3.19 13.38
CA ALA A 163 -2.41 1.82 13.81
C ALA A 163 -1.12 1.12 14.29
N ALA A 164 -0.01 1.30 13.57
CA ALA A 164 1.33 0.85 13.97
C ALA A 164 1.72 1.37 15.37
N VAL A 165 1.65 2.69 15.59
CA VAL A 165 2.06 3.30 16.88
C VAL A 165 1.13 2.96 18.03
N ALA A 166 -0.17 2.79 17.76
CA ALA A 166 -1.13 2.37 18.79
C ALA A 166 -0.76 1.01 19.39
N VAL A 167 -0.09 0.16 18.61
CA VAL A 167 0.32 -1.16 19.05
C VAL A 167 1.79 -1.14 19.54
N ASP A 168 2.74 -0.45 18.89
CA ASP A 168 4.12 -0.24 19.43
C ASP A 168 4.51 1.25 19.36
N PRO A 169 4.47 1.96 20.51
CA PRO A 169 4.85 3.35 20.59
C PRO A 169 6.30 3.65 20.17
N ARG A 170 7.21 2.68 20.19
CA ARG A 170 8.62 2.88 19.79
C ARG A 170 8.73 3.30 18.33
N LEU A 171 7.85 2.79 17.47
CA LEU A 171 7.83 3.09 16.04
C LEU A 171 7.56 4.56 15.71
N ALA A 172 6.96 5.33 16.63
CA ALA A 172 6.68 6.75 16.43
C ALA A 172 7.95 7.59 16.16
N GLY A 173 9.11 7.13 16.65
CA GLY A 173 10.40 7.81 16.50
C GLY A 173 11.11 7.51 15.17
N HIS A 174 10.64 6.54 14.38
CA HIS A 174 11.38 6.01 13.23
C HIS A 174 10.70 6.35 11.91
N GLU A 175 11.50 6.69 10.90
CA GLU A 175 11.03 6.81 9.52
C GLU A 175 10.71 5.43 8.93
N PRO A 176 9.72 5.30 8.01
CA PRO A 176 8.86 6.37 7.49
C PRO A 176 7.62 6.69 8.37
N VAL A 177 7.39 5.93 9.44
CA VAL A 177 6.22 6.07 10.34
C VAL A 177 6.12 7.48 10.89
N ARG A 178 7.24 8.04 11.36
CA ARG A 178 7.34 9.41 11.88
C ARG A 178 6.78 10.44 10.87
N ARG A 179 7.25 10.42 9.62
CA ARG A 179 6.76 11.32 8.57
C ARG A 179 5.26 11.13 8.29
N TRP A 180 4.79 9.90 8.26
CA TRP A 180 3.38 9.61 7.98
C TRP A 180 2.42 10.02 9.10
N LEU A 181 2.89 10.10 10.35
CA LEU A 181 2.10 10.64 11.47
C LEU A 181 1.88 12.16 11.36
N VAL A 182 2.88 12.89 10.88
CA VAL A 182 2.83 14.35 10.73
C VAL A 182 2.03 14.76 9.49
N GLY A 183 1.94 13.85 8.51
CA GLY A 183 1.25 14.08 7.24
C GLY A 183 2.08 14.92 6.26
N VAL A 184 1.74 14.86 4.98
CA VAL A 184 2.43 15.58 3.88
C VAL A 184 2.26 17.12 3.97
N GLY A 185 1.53 17.63 4.97
CA GLY A 185 1.29 19.05 5.21
C GLY A 185 2.15 19.70 6.30
N GLY A 186 3.16 19.00 6.84
CA GLY A 186 3.98 19.47 7.96
C GLY A 186 5.45 19.71 7.63
N MET A 187 5.78 20.09 6.39
CA MET A 187 7.07 20.74 6.10
C MET A 187 6.84 22.25 5.98
N GLU A 188 6.83 22.93 7.12
CA GLU A 188 7.24 24.34 7.23
C GLU A 188 8.62 24.40 7.88
#